data_AF-A0A940CZX9-F1
#
_entry.id   AF-A0A940CZX9-F1
#
_cell.length_a   1.000
_cell.length_b   1.000
_cell.length_c   1.000
_cell.angle_alpha   90.00
_cell.angle_beta   90.00
_cell.angle_gamma   90.00
#
_symmetry.space_group_name_H-M   'P 1'
#
loop_
_entity.id
_entity.type
_entity.pdbx_description
1 polymer ?
#
loop_
_entity_poly.entity_id
_entity_poly.type
_entity_poly.pdbx_seq_one_letter_code
_entity_poly.pdbx_strand_id
1 'polypeptide(L)' 'MKEELKKVKIVPCEVYSRVVGYFRPVQNWNPGKQQEFKERKTVKIDSYVKIKVSSQL' A
#
# COMPACT_ATOMS: atom_id res chain seq x y z
N MET A 1 9.57 -4.54 -42.59
CA MET A 1 8.46 -3.96 -41.80
C MET A 1 9.04 -2.79 -41.04
N LYS A 2 8.55 -1.56 -41.26
CA LYS A 2 9.12 -0.36 -40.60
C LYS A 2 8.53 -0.27 -39.19
N GLU A 3 9.38 -0.28 -38.17
CA GLU A 3 8.96 0.00 -36.79
C GLU A 3 8.70 1.50 -36.64
N GLU A 4 7.45 1.85 -36.35
CA GLU A 4 7.06 3.22 -36.04
C GLU A 4 7.26 3.49 -34.55
N LEU A 5 8.26 4.30 -34.21
CA LEU A 5 8.53 4.74 -32.84
C LEU A 5 7.43 5.70 -32.37
N LYS A 6 6.50 5.19 -31.55
CA LYS A 6 5.48 6.02 -30.86
C LYS A 6 6.13 6.77 -29.69
N LYS A 7 6.08 8.10 -29.72
CA LYS A 7 6.53 8.96 -28.63
C LYS A 7 5.50 8.93 -27.49
N VAL A 8 5.83 8.24 -26.40
CA VAL A 8 4.98 8.16 -25.20
C VAL A 8 5.49 9.12 -24.13
N LYS A 9 4.59 9.95 -23.56
CA LYS A 9 4.91 10.80 -22.40
C LYS A 9 4.76 9.98 -21.12
N ILE A 10 5.87 9.74 -20.44
CA ILE A 10 5.88 9.07 -19.14
C ILE A 10 5.81 10.14 -18.05
N VAL A 11 4.82 10.04 -17.15
CA VAL A 11 4.67 10.93 -15.99
C VAL A 11 4.91 10.09 -14.73
N PRO A 12 5.80 10.52 -13.82
CA PRO A 12 6.00 9.81 -12.57
C PRO A 12 4.73 9.86 -11.70
N CYS A 13 4.37 8.73 -11.10
CA CYS A 13 3.21 8.65 -10.22
C CYS A 13 3.62 9.03 -8.79
N GLU A 14 2.86 9.92 -8.16
CA GLU A 14 3.03 10.21 -6.73
C GLU A 14 2.38 9.10 -5.89
N VAL A 15 3.20 8.41 -5.10
CA VAL A 15 2.74 7.32 -4.25
C VAL A 15 2.44 7.86 -2.86
N TYR A 16 1.21 7.63 -2.38
CA TYR A 16 0.76 8.01 -1.05
C TYR A 16 0.60 6.78 -0.16
N SER A 17 0.85 6.95 1.14
CA SER A 17 0.68 5.88 2.12
C SER A 17 -0.02 6.40 3.39
N ARG A 18 -0.81 5.52 4.01
CA ARG A 18 -1.60 5.84 5.22
C ARG A 18 -0.74 5.70 6.46
N VAL A 19 -0.59 6.80 7.20
CA VAL A 19 0.30 6.88 8.35
C VAL A 19 -0.43 6.63 9.66
N VAL A 20 -1.21 7.60 10.15
CA VAL A 20 -2.03 7.56 11.37
C VAL A 20 -3.30 8.35 11.10
N GLY A 21 -4.17 7.79 10.25
CA GLY A 21 -5.46 8.43 9.90
C GLY A 21 -5.46 9.30 8.65
N TYR A 22 -4.31 9.73 8.13
CA TYR A 22 -4.22 10.53 6.89
C TYR A 22 -3.19 9.96 5.89
N PHE A 23 -3.28 10.42 4.64
CA PHE A 23 -2.37 10.07 3.55
C PHE A 23 -1.22 11.08 3.44
N ARG A 24 0.02 10.57 3.33
CA ARG A 24 1.23 11.37 3.14
C ARG A 24 2.01 10.85 1.92
N PRO A 25 2.59 11.71 1.07
CA PRO A 25 3.42 11.26 -0.04
C PRO A 25 4.65 10.52 0.51
N VAL A 26 4.93 9.35 -0.05
CA VAL A 26 6.03 8.47 0.37
C VAL A 26 7.38 9.12 0.10
N GLN A 27 7.47 9.97 -0.93
CA GLN A 27 8.66 10.76 -1.24
C GLN A 27 9.11 11.67 -0.08
N ASN A 28 8.19 12.06 0.82
CA ASN A 28 8.48 12.97 1.93
C ASN A 28 8.70 12.24 3.27
N TRP A 29 9.12 10.97 3.23
CA TRP A 29 9.41 10.17 4.43
C TRP A 29 10.84 10.39 4.91
N ASN A 30 10.97 10.83 6.17
CA ASN A 30 12.27 10.88 6.85
C ASN A 30 12.78 9.47 7.21
N PRO A 31 14.07 9.32 7.57
CA PRO A 31 14.64 8.01 7.89
C PRO A 31 13.91 7.26 9.01
N GLY A 32 13.48 7.97 10.07
CA GLY A 32 12.71 7.37 11.17
C GLY A 32 11.38 6.79 10.71
N LYS A 33 10.69 7.46 9.78
CA LYS A 33 9.40 6.98 9.25
C LYS A 33 9.56 5.75 8.36
N GLN A 34 10.66 5.69 7.59
CA GLN A 34 11.00 4.52 6.81
C GLN A 34 11.29 3.32 7.72
N GLN A 35 11.98 3.53 8.84
CA GLN A 35 12.25 2.50 9.83
C GLN A 35 10.95 2.03 10.51
N GLU A 36 10.12 2.96 10.99
CA GLU A 36 8.81 2.64 11.58
C GLU A 36 7.95 1.82 10.61
N PHE A 37 7.94 2.17 9.32
CA PHE A 37 7.19 1.42 8.31
C PHE A 37 7.72 0.00 8.11
N LYS A 38 9.05 -0.20 8.13
CA LYS A 38 9.67 -1.54 8.04
C LYS A 38 9.32 -2.42 9.24
N GLU A 39 9.11 -1.82 10.41
CA GLU A 39 8.74 -2.53 11.64
C GLU A 39 7.25 -2.89 11.71
N ARG A 40 6.40 -2.35 10.82
CA ARG A 40 4.96 -2.67 10.78
C ARG A 40 4.75 -4.13 10.40
N LYS A 41 3.91 -4.82 11.18
CA LYS A 41 3.47 -6.20 10.89
C LYS A 41 2.13 -6.18 10.17
N THR A 42 2.07 -6.84 9.01
CA THR A 42 0.81 -7.02 8.27
C THR A 42 0.05 -8.22 8.80
N VAL A 43 -1.26 -8.08 8.95
CA VAL A 43 -2.13 -9.22 9.27
C VAL A 43 -2.39 -9.99 7.97
N LYS A 44 -2.20 -11.31 7.99
CA LYS A 44 -2.63 -12.16 6.89
C LYS A 44 -4.14 -12.35 6.99
N ILE A 45 -4.83 -12.06 5.89
CA ILE A 45 -6.28 -12.22 5.81
C ILE A 45 -6.64 -13.72 5.92
N ASP A 46 -5.78 -14.64 5.49
CA ASP A 46 -6.01 -16.08 5.66
C ASP A 46 -5.98 -16.59 7.12
N SER A 47 -5.53 -15.80 8.09
CA SER A 47 -5.51 -16.17 9.51
C SER A 47 -6.77 -15.72 10.27
N TYR A 48 -7.94 -15.77 9.64
CA TYR A 48 -9.20 -15.58 10.37
C TYR A 48 -9.57 -16.84 11.15
N VAL A 49 -9.84 -16.67 12.44
CA VAL A 49 -10.52 -17.67 13.26
C VAL A 49 -11.98 -17.69 12.84
N LYS A 50 -12.48 -18.82 12.34
CA LYS A 50 -13.92 -19.02 12.13
C LYS A 50 -14.61 -19.01 13.49
N ILE A 51 -15.22 -17.88 13.84
CA ILE A 51 -16.08 -17.79 15.02
C ILE A 51 -17.41 -18.45 14.65
N LYS A 52 -17.79 -19.52 15.38
CA LYS A 52 -19.16 -20.03 15.32
C LYS A 52 -20.06 -18.97 15.93
N VAL A 53 -20.72 -18.17 15.09
CA VAL A 53 -21.83 -17.35 15.53
C VAL A 53 -22.98 -18.31 15.83
N SER A 54 -23.30 -18.51 17.10
CA SER A 54 -24.57 -19.14 17.47
C SER A 54 -25.67 -18.15 17.12
N SER A 55 -26.31 -18.35 15.97
CA SER A 55 -27.60 -17.76 15.71
C SER A 55 -28.57 -18.36 16.73
N GLN A 56 -28.74 -17.69 17.87
CA GLN A 56 -29.94 -17.88 18.68
C GLN A 56 -31.11 -17.40 17.83
N LEU A 57 -32.02 -18.34 17.58
CA LEU A 57 -33.41 -18.05 17.20
C LEU A 57 -34.03 -17.05 18.18
#